data_AF-A0A7Y5ZCP0-F1
#
_entry.id   AF-A0A7Y5ZCP0-F1
#
_cell.length_a   1.000
_cell.length_b   1.000
_cell.length_c   1.000
_cell.angle_alpha   90.00
_cell.angle_beta   90.00
_cell.angle_gamma   90.00
#
_symmetry.space_group_name_H-M   'P 1'
#
loop_
_entity.id
_entity.type
_entity.pdbx_description
1 polymer ?
#
loop_
_entity_poly.entity_id
_entity_poly.type
_entity_poly.pdbx_seq_one_letter_code
_entity_poly.pdbx_strand_id
1 'polypeptide(L)'
;MKFFLGAITVMLLTGCSTLAETFDDHPRCGAHPYCGSSTDIEVIKGATEENAGVLRVLLPVALIDLPFSLVADTLFLPYTAFNTEPAHK
;
A
#
# COMPACT_ATOMS: atom_id res chain seq x y z
N MET A 1 24.09 -5.17 15.64
CA MET A 1 24.05 -4.93 14.17
C MET A 1 22.93 -5.69 13.45
N LYS A 2 22.66 -6.97 13.74
CA LYS A 2 21.58 -7.74 13.06
C LYS A 2 20.18 -7.10 13.15
N PHE A 3 19.79 -6.57 14.31
CA PHE A 3 18.51 -5.87 14.49
C PHE A 3 18.39 -4.59 13.66
N PHE A 4 19.46 -3.80 13.59
CA PHE A 4 19.50 -2.60 12.74
C PHE A 4 19.38 -2.96 11.26
N LEU A 5 20.05 -4.03 10.82
CA LEU A 5 19.94 -4.50 9.44
C LEU A 5 18.53 -5.00 9.14
N GLY A 6 17.90 -5.71 10.09
CA GLY A 6 16.50 -6.14 10.00
C GLY A 6 15.52 -4.97 9.91
N ALA A 7 15.67 -3.97 10.77
CA ALA A 7 14.87 -2.75 10.75
C ALA A 7 15.04 -1.97 9.44
N ILE A 8 16.27 -1.88 8.92
CA ILE A 8 16.56 -1.25 7.63
C ILE A 8 15.93 -2.04 6.48
N THR A 9 16.02 -3.38 6.47
CA THR A 9 15.33 -4.19 5.45
C THR A 9 13.82 -4.07 5.54
N VAL A 10 13.24 -3.97 6.73
CA VAL A 10 11.80 -3.73 6.91
C VAL A 10 11.42 -2.32 6.46
N MET A 11 12.26 -1.31 6.73
CA MET A 11 12.12 0.04 6.18
C MET A 11 12.27 0.09 4.65
N LEU A 12 13.08 -0.79 4.06
CA LEU A 12 13.22 -0.93 2.60
C LEU A 12 12.06 -1.73 1.97
N LEU A 13 11.27 -2.43 2.80
CA LEU A 13 10.07 -3.18 2.39
C LEU A 13 8.78 -2.37 2.66
N THR A 14 8.88 -1.08 2.96
CA THR A 14 7.70 -0.27 3.26
C THR A 14 6.93 -0.03 1.96
N GLY A 15 5.80 -0.72 1.78
CA GLY A 15 4.83 -0.37 0.75
C GLY A 15 4.34 1.05 1.00
N CYS A 16 4.80 2.00 0.19
CA CYS A 16 4.49 3.42 0.36
C CYS A 16 2.99 3.63 0.26
N SER A 17 2.34 2.96 -0.70
CA SER A 17 0.89 2.96 -0.85
C SER A 17 0.19 2.37 0.37
N THR A 18 0.63 1.22 0.92
CA THR A 18 0.03 0.66 2.14
C THR A 18 0.14 1.62 3.33
N LEU A 19 1.31 2.23 3.54
CA LEU A 19 1.51 3.15 4.67
C LEU A 19 0.69 4.43 4.51
N ALA A 20 0.70 5.04 3.32
CA ALA A 20 -0.08 6.24 3.04
C ALA A 20 -1.57 5.96 3.26
N GLU A 21 -2.10 4.91 2.65
CA GLU A 21 -3.53 4.64 2.71
C GLU A 21 -4.00 4.12 4.10
N THR A 22 -3.07 3.68 4.96
CA THR A 22 -3.36 3.22 6.33
C THR A 22 -3.20 4.32 7.39
N PHE A 23 -2.23 5.22 7.23
CA PHE A 23 -1.83 6.17 8.29
C PHE A 23 -1.91 7.66 7.89
N ASP A 24 -2.28 7.99 6.66
CA ASP A 24 -2.49 9.38 6.26
C ASP A 24 -3.69 10.02 6.99
N ASP A 25 -3.81 11.35 6.92
CA ASP A 25 -4.85 12.14 7.59
C ASP A 25 -6.28 11.69 7.19
N HIS A 26 -6.42 11.05 6.04
CA HIS A 26 -7.67 10.49 5.53
C HIS A 26 -7.47 9.02 5.12
N PRO A 27 -7.37 8.09 6.09
CA PRO A 27 -7.03 6.70 5.79
C PRO A 27 -8.14 6.03 4.99
N ARG A 28 -7.78 5.37 3.88
CA ARG A 28 -8.72 4.66 3.01
C ARG A 28 -8.70 3.15 3.22
N CYS A 29 -7.64 2.61 3.83
CA CYS A 29 -7.48 1.16 3.97
C CYS A 29 -8.37 0.51 5.03
N GLY A 30 -8.92 1.24 6.01
CA GLY A 30 -9.92 0.77 6.98
C GLY A 30 -10.03 -0.76 7.17
N ALA A 31 -11.21 -1.31 6.88
CA ALA A 31 -11.47 -2.77 6.84
C ALA A 31 -11.28 -3.37 5.42
N HIS A 32 -10.36 -2.82 4.64
CA HIS A 32 -10.07 -3.21 3.26
C HIS A 32 -8.70 -3.88 3.16
N PRO A 33 -8.66 -5.23 3.20
CA PRO A 33 -7.42 -5.97 2.97
C PRO A 33 -6.81 -5.64 1.62
N TYR A 34 -5.47 -5.66 1.54
CA TYR A 34 -4.72 -5.41 0.31
C TYR A 34 -4.96 -4.04 -0.33
N CYS A 35 -5.32 -3.04 0.47
CA CYS A 35 -5.65 -1.72 -0.02
C CYS A 35 -4.44 -1.01 -0.67
N GLY A 36 -3.23 -1.08 -0.10
CA GLY A 36 -2.04 -0.50 -0.74
C GLY A 36 -1.72 -1.14 -2.10
N SER A 37 -1.79 -2.47 -2.17
CA SER A 37 -1.61 -3.22 -3.42
C SER A 37 -2.69 -2.86 -4.45
N SER A 38 -3.93 -2.63 -4.01
CA SER A 38 -5.00 -2.20 -4.90
C SER A 38 -4.75 -0.80 -5.48
N THR A 39 -4.25 0.13 -4.66
CA THR A 39 -3.87 1.47 -5.09
C THR A 39 -2.77 1.42 -6.15
N ASP A 40 -1.73 0.61 -5.95
CA ASP A 40 -0.66 0.43 -6.93
C ASP A 40 -1.20 -0.11 -8.26
N ILE A 41 -2.12 -1.09 -8.22
CA ILE A 41 -2.77 -1.64 -9.42
C ILE A 41 -3.61 -0.58 -10.13
N GLU A 42 -4.35 0.26 -9.40
CA GLU A 42 -5.15 1.34 -9.98
C GLU A 42 -4.26 2.39 -10.67
N VAL A 43 -3.14 2.76 -10.05
CA VAL A 43 -2.15 3.67 -10.63
C VAL A 43 -1.53 3.06 -11.89
N ILE A 44 -1.12 1.79 -11.84
CA ILE A 44 -0.58 1.07 -13.02
C ILE A 44 -1.61 1.07 -14.15
N LYS A 45 -2.86 0.69 -13.85
CA LYS A 45 -3.93 0.64 -14.83
C LYS A 45 -4.14 2.01 -15.49
N GLY A 46 -4.34 3.06 -14.69
CA GLY A 46 -4.51 4.42 -15.18
C GLY A 46 -3.30 4.92 -15.97
N ALA A 47 -2.08 4.52 -15.59
CA ALA A 47 -0.85 4.94 -16.26
C ALA A 47 -0.63 4.22 -17.60
N THR A 48 -1.21 3.03 -17.78
CA THR A 48 -1.16 2.26 -19.04
C THR A 48 -2.21 2.66 -20.07
N GLU A 49 -3.17 3.52 -19.71
CA GLU A 49 -4.18 4.01 -20.66
C GLU A 49 -3.55 4.91 -21.74
N GLU A 50 -4.17 4.94 -22.94
CA GLU A 50 -3.65 5.69 -24.08
C GLU A 50 -3.53 7.20 -23.79
N ASN A 51 -4.43 7.73 -22.95
CA ASN A 51 -4.52 9.14 -22.55
C ASN A 51 -3.97 9.44 -21.14
N ALA A 52 -3.13 8.56 -20.59
CA ALA A 52 -2.64 8.64 -19.21
C ALA A 52 -1.88 9.93 -18.86
N GLY A 53 -1.37 10.68 -19.84
CA GLY A 53 -0.72 11.97 -19.62
C GLY A 53 0.39 11.91 -18.57
N VAL A 54 0.31 12.78 -17.55
CA VAL A 54 1.28 12.87 -16.44
C VAL A 54 1.30 11.60 -15.57
N LEU A 55 0.22 10.81 -15.56
CA LEU A 55 0.12 9.60 -14.73
C LEU A 55 1.17 8.54 -15.12
N ARG A 56 1.65 8.55 -16.37
CA ARG A 56 2.75 7.66 -16.83
C ARG A 56 4.03 7.81 -16.02
N VAL A 57 4.27 8.99 -15.42
CA VAL A 57 5.45 9.24 -14.59
C VAL A 57 5.41 8.41 -13.30
N LEU A 58 4.22 8.04 -12.83
CA LEU A 58 4.03 7.26 -11.61
C LEU A 58 4.15 5.75 -11.84
N LEU A 59 4.06 5.29 -13.09
CA LEU A 59 4.15 3.87 -13.45
C LEU A 59 5.39 3.15 -12.86
N PRO A 60 6.64 3.66 -13.02
CA PRO A 60 7.81 2.98 -12.45
C PRO A 60 7.77 2.94 -10.92
N VAL A 61 7.20 3.96 -10.28
CA VAL A 61 7.05 4.00 -8.81
C VAL A 61 6.08 2.93 -8.36
N ALA A 62 4.88 2.87 -8.96
CA ALA A 62 3.86 1.89 -8.61
C ALA A 62 4.31 0.44 -8.90
N LEU A 63 5.08 0.20 -9.97
CA LEU A 63 5.63 -1.12 -10.27
C LEU A 63 6.67 -1.59 -9.24
N ILE A 64 7.49 -0.67 -8.73
CA ILE A 64 8.48 -0.96 -7.69
C ILE A 64 7.78 -1.14 -6.34
N ASP A 65 6.77 -0.32 -6.03
CA ASP A 65 6.09 -0.33 -4.74
C ASP A 65 5.15 -1.52 -4.57
N LEU A 66 4.50 -2.00 -5.64
CA LEU A 66 3.54 -3.12 -5.61
C LEU A 66 4.00 -4.36 -4.82
N PRO A 67 5.21 -4.94 -5.03
CA PRO A 67 5.66 -6.09 -4.23
C PRO A 67 5.85 -5.74 -2.74
N PHE A 68 6.22 -4.49 -2.42
CA PHE A 68 6.37 -4.03 -1.05
C PHE A 68 5.01 -3.77 -0.40
N SER A 69 4.06 -3.18 -1.11
CA SER A 69 2.66 -3.04 -0.70
C SER A 69 2.02 -4.40 -0.43
N LEU A 70 2.29 -5.41 -1.25
CA LEU A 70 1.77 -6.76 -1.02
C LEU A 70 2.32 -7.41 0.26
N VAL A 71 3.61 -7.22 0.54
CA VAL A 71 4.21 -7.67 1.80
C VAL A 71 3.64 -6.90 2.98
N ALA A 72 3.56 -5.57 2.88
CA ALA A 72 3.04 -4.72 3.93
C ALA A 72 1.57 -5.04 4.23
N ASP A 73 0.70 -5.07 3.21
CA ASP A 73 -0.71 -5.44 3.35
C ASP A 73 -0.88 -6.82 4.01
N THR A 74 -0.01 -7.78 3.68
CA THR A 74 -0.06 -9.10 4.32
C THR A 74 0.33 -9.04 5.80
N LEU A 75 1.26 -8.17 6.19
CA LEU A 75 1.61 -7.93 7.59
C LEU A 75 0.49 -7.19 8.33
N PHE A 76 -0.23 -6.30 7.65
CA PHE A 76 -1.35 -5.53 8.20
C PHE A 76 -2.71 -6.26 8.12
N LEU A 77 -2.79 -7.44 7.50
CA LEU A 77 -4.01 -8.26 7.42
C LEU A 77 -4.76 -8.40 8.75
N PRO A 78 -4.10 -8.70 9.89
CA PRO A 78 -4.82 -8.81 11.16
C PRO A 78 -5.52 -7.51 11.57
N TYR A 79 -4.94 -6.37 11.21
CA TYR A 79 -5.54 -5.06 11.41
C TYR A 79 -6.67 -4.82 10.40
N THR A 80 -6.42 -4.97 9.10
CA THR A 80 -7.43 -4.64 8.07
C THR A 80 -8.59 -5.65 7.98
N ALA A 81 -8.40 -6.90 8.39
CA ALA A 81 -9.44 -7.94 8.31
C ALA A 81 -10.30 -8.04 9.59
N PHE A 82 -9.75 -7.64 10.75
CA PHE A 82 -10.42 -7.83 12.05
C PHE A 82 -10.63 -6.54 12.84
N ASN A 83 -10.09 -5.40 12.40
CA ASN A 83 -10.32 -4.10 13.04
C ASN A 83 -11.51 -3.36 12.40
N THR A 84 -12.65 -4.05 12.28
CA THR A 84 -13.93 -3.38 12.09
C THR A 84 -14.35 -2.76 13.41
N GLU A 85 -14.59 -1.45 13.43
CA GLU A 85 -15.34 -0.84 14.53
C GLU A 85 -16.64 -1.64 14.76
N PRO A 86 -17.07 -1.85 16.01
CA PRO A 86 -18.36 -2.47 16.27
C PRO A 86 -19.43 -1.66 15.56
N ALA A 87 -20.23 -2.32 14.71
CA ALA A 87 -21.36 -1.69 14.04
C ALA A 87 -22.23 -1.01 15.10
N HIS A 88 -22.15 0.32 15.17
CA HIS A 88 -23.02 1.12 16.00
C HIS A 88 -24.43 0.96 15.41
N LYS A 89 -25.22 0.06 16.01
CA LYS A 89 -26.67 0.01 15.82
C LYS A 89 -27.33 1.13 16.61
#